data_AF-A0A182SL30-F1
#
_entry.id   AF-A0A182SL30-F1
#
_cell.length_a   1.000
_cell.length_b   1.000
_cell.length_c   1.000
_cell.angle_alpha   90.00
_cell.angle_beta   90.00
_cell.angle_gamma   90.00
#
_symmetry.space_group_name_H-M   'P 1'
#
loop_
_entity.id
_entity.type
_entity.pdbx_description
1 polymer ?
#
loop_
_entity_poly.entity_id
_entity_poly.type
_entity_poly.pdbx_seq_one_letter_code
_entity_poly.pdbx_strand_id
1 'polypeptide(L)' 'LSQYVRSDGCMLPRRITGLCKRQQRRMGALVTMAQKAGLMPNLNPSTSKKDPKQRYQWKKYNKYYDEETIKC' A
#
# COMPACT_ATOMS: atom_id res chain seq x y z
N LEU A 1 8.73 2.74 -1.16
CA LEU A 1 7.76 1.66 -0.82
C LEU A 1 7.75 0.54 -1.86
N SER A 2 7.68 0.85 -3.15
CA SER A 2 7.65 -0.15 -4.25
C SER A 2 8.75 -1.21 -4.17
N GLN A 3 9.94 -0.86 -3.67
CA GLN A 3 11.07 -1.78 -3.48
C GLN A 3 10.78 -2.95 -2.51
N TYR A 4 9.81 -2.81 -1.61
CA TYR A 4 9.48 -3.82 -0.59
C TYR A 4 8.16 -4.56 -0.88
N VAL A 5 7.61 -4.40 -2.08
CA VAL A 5 6.30 -4.93 -2.48
C VAL A 5 6.45 -5.71 -3.79
N ARG A 6 5.74 -6.82 -3.92
CA ARG A 6 5.69 -7.62 -5.16
C ARG A 6 4.82 -6.95 -6.23
N SER A 7 4.89 -7.45 -7.45
CA SER A 7 3.96 -7.15 -8.55
C SER A 7 2.49 -7.27 -8.14
N ASP A 8 2.21 -8.18 -7.21
CA ASP A 8 0.86 -8.53 -6.76
C ASP A 8 0.33 -7.58 -5.67
N GLY A 9 1.13 -6.60 -5.24
CA GLY A 9 0.78 -5.66 -4.18
C GLY A 9 1.03 -6.18 -2.75
N CYS A 10 1.43 -7.44 -2.58
CA CYS A 10 1.79 -7.98 -1.27
C CYS A 10 3.21 -7.57 -0.85
N MET A 11 3.41 -7.31 0.44
CA MET A 11 4.72 -7.00 1.02
C MET A 11 5.68 -8.20 0.93
N LEU A 12 6.96 -7.94 0.64
CA LEU A 12 8.01 -8.95 0.65
C LEU A 12 8.26 -9.52 2.07
N PRO A 13 8.50 -10.83 2.21
CA PRO A 13 8.85 -11.47 3.47
C PRO A 13 10.13 -10.87 4.11
N ARG A 14 10.16 -10.81 5.45
CA ARG A 14 11.29 -10.25 6.23
C ARG A 14 12.65 -10.87 5.87
N ARG A 15 12.66 -12.17 5.57
CA ARG A 15 13.88 -12.91 5.18
C ARG A 15 14.51 -12.40 3.87
N ILE A 16 13.73 -11.73 3.02
CA ILE A 16 14.17 -11.14 1.76
C ILE A 16 14.47 -9.65 1.94
N THR A 17 13.61 -8.92 2.67
CA THR A 17 13.76 -7.48 2.88
C THR A 17 14.93 -7.12 3.80
N GLY A 18 15.37 -8.03 4.67
CA GLY A 18 16.45 -7.79 5.63
C GLY A 18 16.10 -6.82 6.77
N LEU A 19 14.84 -6.38 6.85
CA LEU A 19 14.40 -5.39 7.84
C LEU A 19 14.30 -5.97 9.26
N CYS A 20 14.53 -5.12 10.27
CA CYS A 20 14.26 -5.50 11.66
C CYS A 20 12.76 -5.70 11.89
N LYS A 21 12.37 -6.41 12.97
CA LYS A 21 10.95 -6.72 13.23
C LYS A 21 10.07 -5.46 13.27
N ARG A 22 10.56 -4.38 13.89
CA ARG A 22 9.84 -3.11 14.03
C ARG A 22 9.68 -2.41 12.68
N GLN A 23 10.74 -2.35 11.88
CA GLN A 23 10.72 -1.78 10.54
C GLN A 23 9.77 -2.56 9.62
N GLN A 24 9.81 -3.91 9.65
CA GLN A 24 8.91 -4.73 8.85
C GLN A 24 7.44 -4.47 9.19
N ARG A 25 7.10 -4.31 10.48
CA ARG A 25 5.73 -3.95 10.90
C ARG A 25 5.32 -2.57 10.40
N ARG A 26 6.19 -1.55 10.58
CA ARG A 26 5.95 -0.19 10.10
C ARG A 26 5.74 -0.15 8.59
N MET A 27 6.58 -0.85 7.84
CA MET A 27 6.47 -0.96 6.38
C MET A 27 5.19 -1.67 5.95
N GLY A 28 4.75 -2.71 6.65
CA GLY A 28 3.47 -3.37 6.38
C GLY A 28 2.26 -2.44 6.57
N ALA A 29 2.28 -1.62 7.61
CA ALA A 29 1.26 -0.59 7.84
C ALA A 29 1.28 0.47 6.73
N LEU A 30 2.46 0.98 6.36
CA LEU A 30 2.63 1.96 5.27
C LEU A 30 2.09 1.44 3.93
N VAL A 31 2.41 0.19 3.57
CA VAL A 31 1.91 -0.42 2.32
C VAL A 31 0.38 -0.51 2.35
N THR A 32 -0.21 -0.92 3.48
CA THR A 32 -1.67 -1.00 3.64
C THR A 32 -2.33 0.37 3.51
N MET A 33 -1.74 1.41 4.11
CA MET A 33 -2.25 2.78 4.01
C MET A 33 -2.16 3.33 2.58
N ALA A 34 -1.03 3.11 1.91
CA ALA A 34 -0.83 3.54 0.52
C ALA A 34 -1.84 2.88 -0.44
N GLN A 35 -2.14 1.59 -0.24
CA GLN A 35 -3.17 0.88 -1.01
C GLN A 35 -4.56 1.48 -0.78
N LYS A 36 -4.95 1.72 0.48
CA LYS A 36 -6.24 2.31 0.83
C LYS A 36 -6.38 3.76 0.35
N ALA A 37 -5.27 4.50 0.28
CA ALA A 37 -5.22 5.85 -0.25
C ALA A 37 -5.21 5.89 -1.80
N GLY A 38 -5.11 4.74 -2.47
CA GLY A 38 -5.10 4.67 -3.94
C GLY A 38 -3.78 5.09 -4.60
N LEU A 39 -2.67 5.11 -3.84
CA LEU A 39 -1.36 5.57 -4.32
C LEU A 39 -0.59 4.51 -5.14
N MET A 40 -1.11 3.28 -5.22
CA MET A 40 -0.48 2.14 -5.92
C MET A 40 -1.39 1.54 -7.01
N PRO A 41 -1.81 2.31 -8.05
CA PRO A 41 -2.74 1.83 -9.08
C PRO A 41 -2.19 0.66 -9.91
N ASN A 42 -0.87 0.64 -10.15
CA ASN A 42 -0.20 -0.33 -11.03
C ASN A 42 -0.15 -1.76 -10.47
N LEU A 43 -0.22 -1.90 -9.14
CA LEU A 43 -0.13 -3.17 -8.43
C LEU A 43 -1.50 -3.75 -8.08
N ASN A 44 -2.57 -3.09 -8.53
CA ASN A 44 -3.91 -3.56 -8.27
C ASN A 44 -4.27 -4.74 -9.18
N PRO A 45 -5.14 -5.64 -8.70
CA PRO A 45 -5.63 -6.75 -9.51
C PRO A 45 -6.34 -6.22 -10.76
N SER A 46 -6.26 -6.99 -11.86
CA SER A 46 -6.85 -6.64 -13.15
C SER A 46 -8.36 -6.36 -13.09
N THR A 47 -9.05 -6.94 -12.11
CA THR A 47 -10.48 -6.72 -11.86
C THR A 47 -10.79 -5.36 -11.24
N SER A 48 -9.85 -4.75 -10.53
CA SER A 48 -10.01 -3.39 -10.05
C SER A 48 -9.60 -2.47 -11.18
N LYS A 49 -10.55 -1.67 -11.69
CA LYS A 49 -10.33 -0.61 -12.68
C LYS A 49 -9.09 0.19 -12.27
N LYS A 50 -7.93 -0.13 -12.87
CA LYS A 50 -6.58 0.23 -12.37
C LYS A 50 -6.43 1.74 -12.26
N ASP A 51 -7.06 2.44 -13.19
CA ASP A 51 -7.24 3.88 -13.16
C ASP A 51 -8.24 4.28 -12.06
N PRO A 52 -7.80 5.03 -11.03
CA PRO A 52 -8.67 5.54 -9.97
C PRO A 52 -9.87 6.33 -10.49
N LYS A 53 -9.73 7.05 -11.62
CA LYS A 53 -10.81 7.88 -12.20
C LYS A 53 -11.99 7.06 -12.72
N GLN A 54 -11.77 5.79 -13.03
CA GLN A 54 -12.80 4.87 -13.53
C GLN A 54 -13.59 4.19 -12.40
N ARG A 55 -13.19 4.40 -11.14
CA ARG A 55 -13.85 3.83 -9.97
C ARG A 55 -15.09 4.62 -9.61
N TYR A 56 -16.08 3.92 -9.06
CA TYR A 56 -17.32 4.55 -8.58
C TYR A 56 -16.98 5.60 -7.52
N GLN A 57 -17.48 6.83 -7.70
CA GLN A 57 -17.33 7.93 -6.75
C GLN A 57 -15.86 8.27 -6.38
N TRP A 58 -14.95 8.21 -7.36
CA TRP A 58 -13.51 8.40 -7.13
C TRP A 58 -13.10 9.70 -6.43
N LYS A 59 -13.87 10.79 -6.58
CA LYS A 59 -13.62 12.06 -5.86
C LYS A 59 -14.23 12.13 -4.45
N LYS A 60 -15.21 11.29 -4.16
CA LYS A 60 -16.05 11.40 -2.94
C LYS A 60 -15.36 10.81 -1.71
N TYR A 61 -14.51 9.81 -1.90
CA TYR A 61 -13.91 9.02 -0.82
C TYR A 61 -12.38 9.06 -0.83
N ASN A 62 -11.80 10.25 -1.06
CA ASN A 62 -10.36 10.43 -0.90
C ASN A 62 -9.98 10.20 0.57
N LYS A 63 -8.98 9.34 0.79
CA LYS A 63 -8.48 9.01 2.12
C LYS A 63 -6.96 9.11 2.14
N TYR A 64 -6.43 9.85 3.11
CA TYR A 64 -5.00 10.00 3.33
C TYR A 64 -4.65 9.57 4.75
N TYR A 65 -3.39 9.19 4.94
CA TYR A 65 -2.88 8.71 6.21
C TYR A 65 -1.58 9.41 6.52
N ASP A 66 -1.42 9.80 7.78
CA ASP A 66 -0.18 10.34 8.30
C ASP A 66 0.68 9.20 8.88
N GLU A 67 1.97 9.23 8.60
CA GLU A 67 2.92 8.24 9.09
C GLU A 67 3.04 8.26 10.63
N GLU A 68 2.79 9.41 11.26
CA GLU A 68 2.81 9.53 12.72
C GLU A 68 1.71 8.70 13.40
N THR A 69 0.64 8.38 12.68
CA THR A 69 -0.49 7.59 13.22
C THR A 69 -0.18 6.10 13.35
N ILE A 70 0.96 5.63 12.83
CA ILE A 70 1.33 4.22 12.87
C ILE A 70 1.79 3.82 14.27
N LYS A 71 0.92 3.14 15.01
CA LYS A 71 1.27 2.49 16.28
C LYS A 71 2.08 1.21 15.99
N CYS A 72 3.40 1.25 16.20
CA CYS A 72 4.35 0.16 15.92
C CYS A 72 4.74 -0.63 17.18
#